data_AF-A0A562MP22-F1
#
_entry.id   AF-A0A562MP22-F1
#
_cell.length_a   1.000
_cell.length_b   1.000
_cell.length_c   1.000
_cell.angle_alpha   90.00
_cell.angle_beta   90.00
_cell.angle_gamma   90.00
#
_symmetry.space_group_name_H-M   'P 1'
#
loop_
_entity.id
_entity.type
_entity.pdbx_description
1 polymer ?
#
loop_
_entity_poly.entity_id
_entity_poly.type
_entity_poly.pdbx_seq_one_letter_code
_entity_poly.pdbx_strand_id
1 'polypeptide(L)'
;MDASIVILRVILHRLICNLNFHENELTAPSTRRGFIPSLFYHKKLRILYLQTLTHNSTMSQPHIYTKDDIAKIGNTLVFFAERINDLSKTKLLKLVYLLEETTIRKCSRPFLNLDFEIWKLGPVVKDLFFDFSSTEQYIFKDYVSAHPEEEGRVYISPVTHFDDDEFSDIELSILDDVVKQFGHLSAKELVELTHSAHSPWTITAKQQGVLDDLLNNRVYTTDLKIDFNSLLDEDGRDAYAQHLEYLQASRSLK
;
A
#
# COMPACT_ATOMS: atom_id res chain seq x y z
N MET A 1 12.75 -3.45 -29.23
CA MET A 1 11.57 -3.51 -28.34
C MET A 1 10.38 -3.00 -29.11
N ASP A 2 9.30 -3.78 -29.21
CA ASP A 2 8.11 -3.42 -29.99
C ASP A 2 7.22 -2.48 -29.15
N ALA A 3 7.06 -1.23 -29.59
CA ALA A 3 6.27 -0.20 -28.92
C ALA A 3 4.83 -0.67 -28.62
N SER A 4 4.32 -1.60 -29.44
CA SER A 4 3.00 -2.21 -29.31
C SER A 4 2.83 -2.99 -28.00
N ILE A 5 3.89 -3.63 -27.50
CA ILE A 5 3.86 -4.45 -26.27
C ILE A 5 3.85 -3.55 -25.03
N VAL A 6 4.60 -2.44 -25.04
CA VAL A 6 4.63 -1.47 -23.94
C VAL A 6 3.26 -0.81 -23.77
N ILE A 7 2.62 -0.41 -24.88
CA ILE A 7 1.28 0.19 -24.88
C ILE A 7 0.24 -0.79 -24.34
N LEU A 8 0.27 -2.06 -24.78
CA LEU A 8 -0.67 -3.08 -24.30
C LEU A 8 -0.53 -3.33 -22.79
N ARG A 9 0.70 -3.30 -22.25
CA ARG A 9 0.97 -3.45 -20.81
C ARG A 9 0.41 -2.30 -19.98
N VAL A 10 0.62 -1.05 -20.41
CA VAL A 10 0.07 0.14 -19.73
C VAL A 10 -1.46 0.12 -19.75
N ILE A 11 -2.05 -0.29 -20.88
CA ILE A 11 -3.51 -0.43 -21.02
C ILE A 11 -4.04 -1.52 -20.08
N LEU A 12 -3.39 -2.68 -20.02
CA LEU A 12 -3.82 -3.79 -19.17
C LEU A 12 -3.69 -3.44 -17.67
N HIS A 13 -2.58 -2.82 -17.27
CA HIS A 13 -2.36 -2.35 -15.90
C HIS A 13 -3.41 -1.31 -15.50
N ARG A 14 -3.69 -0.32 -16.36
CA ARG A 14 -4.75 0.68 -16.12
C ARG A 14 -6.14 0.04 -16.05
N LEU A 15 -6.45 -0.95 -16.89
CA LEU A 15 -7.72 -1.69 -16.85
C LEU A 15 -7.88 -2.46 -15.53
N ILE A 16 -6.85 -3.19 -15.09
CA ILE A 16 -6.85 -3.93 -13.83
C ILE A 16 -7.04 -2.99 -12.64
N CYS A 17 -6.30 -1.87 -12.62
CA CYS A 17 -6.45 -0.86 -11.57
C CYS A 17 -7.85 -0.25 -11.56
N ASN A 18 -8.38 0.19 -12.71
CA ASN A 18 -9.72 0.77 -12.80
C ASN A 18 -10.82 -0.20 -12.33
N LEU A 19 -10.69 -1.49 -12.63
CA LEU A 19 -11.66 -2.50 -12.23
C LEU A 19 -11.57 -2.83 -10.72
N ASN A 20 -10.37 -2.96 -10.15
CA ASN A 20 -10.19 -3.15 -8.71
C ASN A 20 -10.65 -1.93 -7.89
N PHE A 21 -10.55 -0.72 -8.46
CA PHE A 21 -11.08 0.49 -7.82
C PHE A 21 -12.61 0.54 -7.83
N HIS A 22 -13.27 0.07 -8.89
CA HIS A 22 -14.72 -0.05 -8.90
C HIS A 22 -15.24 -1.00 -7.81
N GLU A 23 -14.52 -2.08 -7.48
CA GLU A 23 -14.84 -2.93 -6.32
C GLU A 23 -14.75 -2.16 -4.98
N ASN A 24 -13.80 -1.25 -4.84
CA ASN A 24 -13.68 -0.40 -3.65
C ASN A 24 -14.67 0.79 -3.62
N GLU A 25 -15.13 1.28 -4.77
CA GLU A 25 -16.18 2.32 -4.87
C GLU A 25 -17.58 1.79 -4.55
N LEU A 26 -17.79 0.47 -4.65
CA LEU A 26 -19.04 -0.19 -4.22
C LEU A 26 -19.27 -0.16 -2.69
N THR A 27 -18.41 0.55 -1.95
CA THR A 27 -18.64 0.92 -0.55
C THR A 27 -19.69 2.03 -0.36
N ALA A 28 -20.30 2.55 -1.43
CA ALA A 28 -21.47 3.42 -1.37
C ALA A 28 -22.78 2.59 -1.38
N PRO A 29 -23.68 2.74 -0.39
CA PRO A 29 -24.90 1.95 -0.29
C PRO A 29 -25.98 2.46 -1.27
N SER A 30 -25.79 2.32 -2.59
CA SER A 30 -26.89 2.39 -3.57
C SER A 30 -26.39 2.25 -5.01
N THR A 31 -26.10 1.04 -5.49
CA THR A 31 -26.25 0.76 -6.92
C THR A 31 -26.62 -0.70 -7.12
N ARG A 32 -27.93 -0.97 -7.08
CA ARG A 32 -28.50 -2.17 -7.71
C ARG A 32 -28.21 -2.12 -9.22
N ARG A 33 -27.12 -2.74 -9.68
CA ARG A 33 -26.98 -3.27 -11.04
C ARG A 33 -25.99 -4.42 -10.98
N GLY A 34 -26.41 -5.58 -11.50
CA GLY A 34 -25.80 -6.88 -11.31
C GLY A 34 -24.28 -6.89 -11.48
N PHE A 35 -23.61 -7.32 -10.41
CA PHE A 35 -22.20 -7.69 -10.39
C PHE A 35 -22.03 -9.01 -11.15
N ILE A 36 -21.18 -9.04 -12.17
CA ILE A 36 -20.76 -10.28 -12.86
C ILE A 36 -19.31 -10.55 -12.44
N PRO A 37 -19.04 -11.50 -11.53
CA PRO A 37 -17.71 -11.76 -10.98
C PRO A 37 -16.66 -12.28 -11.99
N SER A 38 -17.03 -12.54 -13.24
CA SER A 38 -16.37 -13.58 -14.05
C SER A 38 -15.10 -13.16 -14.82
N LEU A 39 -14.74 -11.88 -14.87
CA LEU A 39 -13.58 -11.43 -15.66
C LEU A 39 -12.24 -11.48 -14.90
N PHE A 40 -12.27 -11.53 -13.56
CA PHE A 40 -11.06 -11.62 -12.73
C PHE A 40 -10.60 -13.05 -12.41
N TYR A 41 -11.44 -14.06 -12.66
CA TYR A 41 -11.07 -15.48 -12.50
C TYR A 41 -10.34 -16.07 -13.71
N HIS A 42 -10.13 -15.29 -14.77
CA HIS A 42 -9.65 -15.84 -16.03
C HIS A 42 -8.12 -15.99 -16.02
N LYS A 43 -7.65 -17.20 -15.67
CA LYS A 43 -6.25 -17.71 -15.68
C LYS A 43 -5.37 -17.21 -16.85
N LYS A 44 -5.98 -16.88 -17.99
CA LYS A 44 -5.31 -16.38 -19.21
C LYS A 44 -4.80 -14.93 -19.07
N LEU A 45 -5.54 -14.05 -18.38
CA LEU A 45 -5.10 -12.67 -18.08
C LEU A 45 -3.98 -12.67 -17.03
N ARG A 46 -4.05 -13.61 -16.05
CA ARG A 46 -3.00 -13.89 -15.05
C ARG A 46 -1.67 -14.31 -15.69
N ILE A 47 -1.70 -15.22 -16.67
CA ILE A 47 -0.49 -15.65 -17.40
C ILE A 47 0.12 -14.50 -18.20
N LEU A 48 -0.70 -13.69 -18.88
CA LEU A 48 -0.21 -12.52 -19.61
C LEU A 48 0.46 -11.50 -18.67
N TYR A 49 -0.12 -11.20 -17.51
CA TYR A 49 0.50 -10.29 -16.52
C TYR A 49 1.83 -10.83 -15.99
N LEU A 50 1.91 -12.12 -15.63
CA LEU A 50 3.15 -12.75 -15.16
C LEU A 50 4.25 -12.75 -16.23
N GLN A 51 3.90 -12.97 -17.50
CA GLN A 51 4.83 -12.86 -18.64
C GLN A 51 5.36 -11.44 -18.85
N THR A 52 4.69 -10.43 -18.31
CA THR A 52 5.17 -9.03 -18.36
C THR A 52 6.16 -8.70 -17.26
N LEU A 53 6.10 -9.40 -16.13
CA LEU A 53 7.04 -9.28 -15.01
C LEU A 53 8.38 -9.98 -15.29
N THR A 54 8.40 -11.02 -16.13
CA THR A 54 9.63 -11.78 -16.44
C THR A 54 10.44 -11.21 -17.61
N HIS A 55 9.98 -10.13 -18.26
CA HIS A 55 10.69 -9.50 -19.39
C HIS A 55 10.87 -7.99 -19.12
N ASN A 56 12.03 -7.64 -18.55
CA ASN A 56 12.44 -6.31 -18.12
C ASN A 56 12.67 -5.33 -19.28
N SER A 57 12.20 -4.08 -19.14
CA SER A 57 13.03 -2.88 -18.91
C SER A 57 12.13 -1.63 -18.84
N THR A 58 12.48 -0.72 -17.91
CA THR A 58 11.82 0.55 -17.55
C THR A 58 10.43 0.44 -16.89
N MET A 59 10.37 -0.20 -15.74
CA MET A 59 9.48 0.18 -14.63
C MET A 59 10.39 0.33 -13.40
N SER A 60 10.00 1.10 -12.39
CA SER A 60 10.69 1.15 -11.10
C SER A 60 11.14 -0.26 -10.69
N GLN A 61 12.40 -0.42 -10.31
CA GLN A 61 12.93 -1.73 -9.90
C GLN A 61 11.98 -2.32 -8.84
N PRO A 62 11.58 -3.61 -8.95
CA PRO A 62 10.76 -4.21 -7.91
C PRO A 62 11.48 -4.04 -6.57
N HIS A 63 10.75 -3.61 -5.54
CA HIS A 63 11.31 -3.54 -4.20
C HIS A 63 11.60 -4.99 -3.79
N ILE A 64 12.89 -5.36 -3.74
CA ILE A 64 13.30 -6.71 -3.39
C ILE A 64 13.29 -6.79 -1.87
N TYR A 65 12.22 -7.35 -1.32
CA TYR A 65 12.15 -7.63 0.11
C TYR A 65 13.15 -8.73 0.49
N THR A 66 14.01 -8.44 1.47
CA THR A 66 14.80 -9.45 2.17
C THR A 66 13.88 -10.28 3.08
N LYS A 67 14.43 -11.36 3.66
CA LYS A 67 13.68 -12.15 4.66
C LYS A 67 13.30 -11.30 5.87
N ASP A 68 14.22 -10.47 6.34
CA ASP A 68 14.02 -9.55 7.46
C ASP A 68 12.93 -8.51 7.11
N ASP A 69 12.92 -7.98 5.88
CA ASP A 69 11.85 -7.08 5.43
C ASP A 69 10.49 -7.79 5.44
N ILE A 70 10.41 -9.02 4.90
CA ILE A 70 9.17 -9.81 4.89
C ILE A 70 8.69 -10.10 6.31
N ALA A 71 9.59 -10.45 7.24
CA ALA A 71 9.25 -10.72 8.63
C ALA A 71 8.71 -9.48 9.33
N LYS A 72 9.40 -8.34 9.23
CA LYS A 72 8.99 -7.09 9.85
C LYS A 72 7.66 -6.57 9.29
N ILE A 73 7.49 -6.60 7.97
CA ILE A 73 6.22 -6.22 7.31
C ILE A 73 5.13 -7.21 7.73
N GLY A 74 5.37 -8.51 7.60
CA GLY A 74 4.42 -9.56 7.93
C GLY A 74 3.90 -9.45 9.37
N ASN A 75 4.79 -9.33 10.35
CA ASN A 75 4.41 -9.16 11.75
C ASN A 75 3.71 -7.83 12.02
N THR A 76 4.02 -6.77 11.27
CA THR A 76 3.23 -5.51 11.31
C THR A 76 1.79 -5.74 10.85
N LEU A 77 1.58 -6.52 9.79
CA LEU A 77 0.23 -6.87 9.31
C LEU A 77 -0.52 -7.71 10.34
N VAL A 78 0.14 -8.70 10.94
CA VAL A 78 -0.42 -9.54 12.01
C VAL A 78 -0.82 -8.69 13.22
N PHE A 79 0.05 -7.77 13.65
CA PHE A 79 -0.21 -6.87 14.78
C PHE A 79 -1.53 -6.12 14.61
N PHE A 80 -1.76 -5.54 13.43
CA PHE A 80 -3.01 -4.86 13.12
C PHE A 80 -4.19 -5.83 13.03
N ALA A 81 -4.02 -6.98 12.38
CA ALA A 81 -5.08 -7.96 12.17
C ALA A 81 -5.56 -8.62 13.48
N GLU A 82 -4.71 -8.77 14.48
CA GLU A 82 -5.12 -9.27 15.81
C GLU A 82 -5.85 -8.23 16.67
N ARG A 83 -5.60 -6.93 16.46
CA ARG A 83 -6.07 -5.84 17.35
C ARG A 83 -7.24 -5.04 16.78
N ILE A 84 -7.49 -5.13 15.49
CA ILE A 84 -8.49 -4.31 14.79
C ILE A 84 -9.53 -5.23 14.18
N ASN A 85 -10.76 -5.13 14.69
CA ASN A 85 -11.92 -5.77 14.10
C ASN A 85 -12.27 -5.12 12.75
N ASP A 86 -12.95 -5.87 11.88
CA ASP A 86 -13.43 -5.42 10.56
C ASP A 86 -12.31 -4.79 9.71
N LEU A 87 -11.13 -5.42 9.73
CA LEU A 87 -9.93 -4.94 9.05
C LEU A 87 -10.03 -5.18 7.54
N SER A 88 -10.69 -4.27 6.83
CA SER A 88 -10.71 -4.28 5.37
C SER A 88 -9.32 -4.01 4.77
N LYS A 89 -9.07 -4.49 3.56
CA LYS A 89 -7.84 -4.23 2.79
C LYS A 89 -7.49 -2.75 2.75
N THR A 90 -8.46 -1.89 2.45
CA THR A 90 -8.26 -0.43 2.40
C THR A 90 -7.87 0.12 3.76
N LYS A 91 -8.52 -0.34 4.84
CA LYS A 91 -8.20 0.06 6.22
C LYS A 91 -6.76 -0.32 6.58
N LEU A 92 -6.35 -1.55 6.33
CA LEU A 92 -4.98 -2.01 6.57
C LEU A 92 -3.94 -1.20 5.80
N LEU A 93 -4.16 -0.97 4.49
CA LEU A 93 -3.24 -0.16 3.67
C LEU A 93 -3.08 1.27 4.21
N LYS A 94 -4.15 1.89 4.72
CA LYS A 94 -4.06 3.21 5.34
C LYS A 94 -3.34 3.17 6.69
N LEU A 95 -3.56 2.14 7.51
CA LEU A 95 -2.88 1.99 8.80
C LEU A 95 -1.38 1.78 8.65
N VAL A 96 -0.95 0.98 7.66
CA VAL A 96 0.47 0.82 7.31
C VAL A 96 1.10 2.14 6.90
N TYR A 97 0.39 2.97 6.12
CA TYR A 97 0.86 4.32 5.80
C TYR A 97 0.97 5.23 7.03
N LEU A 98 -0.06 5.25 7.88
CA LEU A 98 -0.08 6.10 9.07
C LEU A 98 0.98 5.66 10.09
N LEU A 99 1.35 4.38 10.12
CA LEU A 99 2.49 3.88 10.88
C LEU A 99 3.81 4.49 10.39
N GLU A 100 4.03 4.47 9.08
CA GLU A 100 5.22 5.07 8.46
C GLU A 100 5.27 6.58 8.75
N GLU A 101 4.17 7.29 8.49
CA GLU A 101 4.07 8.74 8.73
C GLU A 101 4.30 9.08 10.22
N THR A 102 3.69 8.33 11.15
CA THR A 102 3.83 8.57 12.59
C THR A 102 5.28 8.37 13.04
N THR A 103 5.93 7.33 12.53
CA THR A 103 7.33 7.02 12.86
C THR A 103 8.27 8.08 12.32
N ILE A 104 8.09 8.51 11.08
CA ILE A 104 8.90 9.56 10.48
C ILE A 104 8.72 10.88 11.25
N ARG A 105 7.48 11.27 11.60
CA ARG A 105 7.23 12.47 12.40
C ARG A 105 7.90 12.43 13.78
N LYS A 106 7.93 11.27 14.44
CA LYS A 106 8.47 11.13 15.80
C LYS A 106 9.98 10.92 15.85
N CYS A 107 10.52 10.22 14.87
CA CYS A 107 11.88 9.67 14.93
C CYS A 107 12.78 10.13 13.78
N SER A 108 12.23 10.82 12.78
CA SER A 108 12.92 11.16 11.52
C SER A 108 13.55 9.93 10.86
N ARG A 109 12.87 8.79 10.96
CA ARG A 109 13.31 7.48 10.43
C ARG A 109 12.10 6.71 9.91
N PRO A 110 12.25 5.94 8.81
CA PRO A 110 11.20 5.09 8.31
C PRO A 110 10.95 3.91 9.26
N PHE A 111 9.74 3.37 9.26
CA PHE A 111 9.39 2.15 10.02
C PHE A 111 9.61 0.91 9.17
N LEU A 112 8.96 0.84 8.00
CA LEU A 112 9.10 -0.27 7.05
C LEU A 112 9.95 0.12 5.83
N ASN A 113 10.19 1.42 5.61
CA ASN A 113 10.92 1.93 4.44
C ASN A 113 10.33 1.42 3.10
N LEU A 114 9.01 1.54 3.00
CA LEU A 114 8.22 1.16 1.83
C LEU A 114 7.97 2.35 0.89
N ASP A 115 7.85 2.04 -0.39
CA ASP A 115 7.48 3.02 -1.42
C ASP A 115 5.96 3.19 -1.46
N PHE A 116 5.46 4.27 -0.85
CA PHE A 116 4.04 4.62 -0.91
C PHE A 116 3.73 5.43 -2.16
N GLU A 117 2.84 4.93 -3.01
CA GLU A 117 2.40 5.59 -4.23
C GLU A 117 1.13 6.43 -4.03
N ILE A 118 0.99 7.51 -4.80
CA ILE A 118 -0.18 8.40 -4.78
C ILE A 118 -1.30 7.79 -5.60
N TRP A 119 -2.25 7.16 -4.91
CA TRP A 119 -3.42 6.55 -5.52
C TRP A 119 -4.70 7.26 -5.10
N LYS A 120 -5.80 7.06 -5.82
CA LYS A 120 -7.05 7.80 -5.64
C LYS A 120 -7.69 7.65 -4.27
N LEU A 121 -7.55 6.48 -3.63
CA LEU A 121 -8.04 6.22 -2.28
C LEU A 121 -6.92 6.39 -1.25
N GLY A 122 -6.03 7.35 -1.49
CA GLY A 122 -4.89 7.66 -0.63
C GLY A 122 -3.64 6.83 -0.93
N PRO A 123 -2.60 6.94 -0.08
CA PRO A 123 -1.31 6.27 -0.25
C PRO A 123 -1.38 4.76 -0.26
N VAL A 124 -0.69 4.09 -1.17
CA VAL A 124 -0.70 2.62 -1.26
C VAL A 124 0.70 2.10 -1.54
N VAL A 125 1.11 1.04 -0.82
CA VAL A 125 2.25 0.21 -1.23
C VAL A 125 1.74 -0.79 -2.26
N LYS A 126 2.25 -0.69 -3.48
CA LYS A 126 1.78 -1.44 -4.64
C LYS A 126 1.82 -2.95 -4.42
N ASP A 127 2.90 -3.44 -3.80
CA ASP A 127 3.06 -4.88 -3.52
C ASP A 127 2.03 -5.40 -2.51
N LEU A 128 1.76 -4.65 -1.43
CA LEU A 128 0.73 -5.01 -0.46
C LEU A 128 -0.65 -5.06 -1.13
N PHE A 129 -0.97 -4.06 -1.95
CA PHE A 129 -2.24 -4.05 -2.66
C PHE A 129 -2.40 -5.25 -3.59
N PHE A 130 -1.36 -5.61 -4.33
CA PHE A 130 -1.41 -6.76 -5.23
C PHE A 130 -1.48 -8.08 -4.49
N ASP A 131 -0.70 -8.26 -3.41
CA ASP A 131 -0.75 -9.48 -2.60
C ASP A 131 -2.18 -9.72 -2.10
N PHE A 132 -2.82 -8.72 -1.50
CA PHE A 132 -4.19 -8.82 -0.96
C PHE A 132 -5.30 -8.78 -2.03
N SER A 133 -4.98 -8.52 -3.30
CA SER A 133 -5.95 -8.56 -4.41
C SER A 133 -5.81 -9.81 -5.27
N SER A 134 -4.81 -10.64 -4.99
CA SER A 134 -4.53 -11.86 -5.74
C SER A 134 -5.42 -13.01 -5.26
N THR A 135 -5.75 -13.93 -6.18
CA THR A 135 -6.47 -15.17 -5.81
C THR A 135 -5.61 -16.12 -4.97
N GLU A 136 -4.29 -15.94 -5.02
CA GLU A 136 -3.29 -16.70 -4.27
C GLU A 136 -2.22 -15.72 -3.79
N GLN A 137 -2.28 -15.34 -2.51
CA GLN A 137 -1.26 -14.51 -1.87
C GLN A 137 0.12 -15.17 -1.96
N TYR A 138 1.16 -14.38 -2.20
CA TYR A 138 2.49 -14.90 -2.47
C TYR A 138 3.51 -14.47 -1.41
N ILE A 139 3.50 -13.20 -1.01
CA ILE A 139 4.54 -12.62 -0.14
C ILE A 139 4.17 -12.80 1.33
N PHE A 140 2.93 -12.49 1.71
CA PHE A 140 2.51 -12.42 3.13
C PHE A 140 1.52 -13.51 3.55
N LYS A 141 1.38 -14.57 2.73
CA LYS A 141 0.45 -15.69 2.96
C LYS A 141 0.67 -16.44 4.29
N ASP A 142 1.89 -16.41 4.80
CA ASP A 142 2.28 -17.09 6.04
C ASP A 142 2.04 -16.20 7.27
N TYR A 143 1.59 -14.94 7.08
CA TYR A 143 1.33 -13.96 8.13
C TYR A 143 -0.15 -13.60 8.22
N VAL A 144 -0.75 -13.22 7.09
CA VAL A 144 -2.16 -12.80 7.01
C VAL A 144 -2.85 -13.41 5.79
N SER A 145 -4.16 -13.61 5.90
CA SER A 145 -4.99 -14.07 4.79
C SER A 145 -6.02 -13.02 4.39
N ALA A 146 -6.14 -12.84 3.07
CA ALA A 146 -7.11 -11.96 2.44
C ALA A 146 -8.33 -12.76 1.99
N HIS A 147 -9.51 -12.40 2.47
CA HIS A 147 -10.75 -13.10 2.20
C HIS A 147 -11.78 -12.14 1.59
N PRO A 148 -12.32 -12.45 0.41
CA PRO A 148 -13.43 -11.70 -0.15
C PRO A 148 -14.72 -12.00 0.62
N GLU A 149 -15.46 -10.94 0.95
CA GLU A 149 -16.80 -10.98 1.53
C GLU A 149 -17.84 -10.49 0.52
N GLU A 150 -19.09 -10.37 0.98
CA GLU A 150 -20.20 -9.80 0.20
C GLU A 150 -19.82 -8.44 -0.40
N GLU A 151 -20.43 -8.12 -1.55
CA GLU A 151 -20.20 -6.86 -2.27
C GLU A 151 -18.77 -6.65 -2.81
N GLY A 152 -17.90 -7.68 -2.79
CA GLY A 152 -16.55 -7.60 -3.34
C GLY A 152 -15.53 -6.94 -2.41
N ARG A 153 -15.87 -6.76 -1.12
CA ARG A 153 -14.95 -6.25 -0.12
C ARG A 153 -13.95 -7.33 0.26
N VAL A 154 -12.70 -6.93 0.52
CA VAL A 154 -11.66 -7.86 1.00
C VAL A 154 -11.33 -7.51 2.45
N TYR A 155 -11.38 -8.50 3.33
CA TYR A 155 -10.98 -8.40 4.73
C TYR A 155 -9.73 -9.23 5.00
N ILE A 156 -8.96 -8.79 5.99
CA ILE A 156 -7.67 -9.35 6.34
C ILE A 156 -7.75 -9.95 7.73
N SER A 157 -7.35 -11.21 7.86
CA SER A 157 -7.29 -11.94 9.13
C SER A 157 -5.87 -12.46 9.38
N PRO A 158 -5.42 -12.56 10.64
CA PRO A 158 -4.11 -13.15 10.94
C PRO A 158 -4.15 -14.66 10.68
N VAL A 159 -3.05 -15.23 10.16
CA VAL A 159 -2.86 -16.70 10.06
C VAL A 159 -1.86 -17.25 11.07
N THR A 160 -1.11 -16.36 11.71
CA THR A 160 -0.16 -16.64 12.78
C THR A 160 -0.35 -15.64 13.91
N HIS A 161 0.28 -15.89 15.06
CA HIS A 161 0.33 -14.96 16.18
C HIS A 161 1.38 -13.88 15.98
N PHE A 162 1.14 -12.70 16.56
CA PHE A 162 2.10 -11.62 16.54
C PHE A 162 3.42 -12.04 17.21
N ASP A 163 4.52 -11.78 16.50
CA ASP A 163 5.90 -11.98 16.92
C ASP A 163 6.64 -10.63 16.88
N ASP A 164 7.24 -10.24 18.00
CA ASP A 164 7.89 -8.94 18.19
C ASP A 164 9.42 -8.95 18.00
N ASP A 165 10.01 -10.07 17.57
CA ASP A 165 11.48 -10.22 17.44
C ASP A 165 12.14 -9.16 16.52
N GLU A 166 11.40 -8.62 15.55
CA GLU A 166 11.88 -7.62 14.56
C GLU A 166 11.69 -6.14 15.00
N PHE A 167 11.18 -5.92 16.21
CA PHE A 167 10.77 -4.60 16.70
C PHE A 167 11.54 -4.19 17.95
N SER A 168 11.90 -2.92 18.00
CA SER A 168 12.39 -2.26 19.22
C SER A 168 11.23 -1.80 20.10
N ASP A 169 11.50 -1.55 21.39
CA ASP A 169 10.50 -1.02 22.34
C ASP A 169 9.80 0.26 21.84
N ILE A 170 10.55 1.13 21.15
CA ILE A 170 9.99 2.36 20.57
C ILE A 170 9.06 2.06 19.40
N GLU A 171 9.37 1.08 18.56
CA GLU A 171 8.52 0.67 17.43
C GLU A 171 7.23 0.01 17.92
N LEU A 172 7.32 -0.83 18.96
CA LEU A 172 6.14 -1.42 19.62
C LEU A 172 5.24 -0.33 20.21
N SER A 173 5.81 0.67 20.90
CA SER A 173 5.05 1.81 21.41
C SER A 173 4.37 2.60 20.29
N ILE A 174 5.00 2.75 19.12
CA ILE A 174 4.42 3.46 17.98
C ILE A 174 3.28 2.64 17.35
N LEU A 175 3.44 1.32 17.22
CA LEU A 175 2.38 0.42 16.77
C LEU A 175 1.12 0.53 17.64
N ASP A 176 1.29 0.50 18.97
CA ASP A 176 0.19 0.70 19.92
C ASP A 176 -0.46 2.08 19.78
N ASP A 177 0.34 3.15 19.64
CA ASP A 177 -0.17 4.50 19.42
C ASP A 177 -1.01 4.61 18.14
N VAL A 178 -0.57 3.97 17.05
CA VAL A 178 -1.28 3.96 15.76
C VAL A 178 -2.63 3.23 15.90
N VAL A 179 -2.67 2.08 16.58
CA VAL A 179 -3.93 1.36 16.85
C VAL A 179 -4.85 2.22 17.72
N LYS A 180 -4.33 2.81 18.79
CA LYS A 180 -5.11 3.67 19.70
C LYS A 180 -5.69 4.88 18.98
N GLN A 181 -4.90 5.52 18.12
CA GLN A 181 -5.29 6.76 17.45
C GLN A 181 -6.19 6.52 16.24
N PHE A 182 -5.93 5.47 15.45
CA PHE A 182 -6.54 5.30 14.13
C PHE A 182 -7.31 3.99 13.97
N GLY A 183 -7.10 3.00 14.83
CA GLY A 183 -7.66 1.65 14.67
C GLY A 183 -9.19 1.59 14.74
N HIS A 184 -9.82 2.54 15.45
CA HIS A 184 -11.28 2.64 15.54
C HIS A 184 -11.94 3.31 14.32
N LEU A 185 -11.16 3.97 13.45
CA LEU A 185 -11.67 4.64 12.27
C LEU A 185 -12.05 3.65 11.17
N SER A 186 -13.08 3.97 10.40
CA SER A 186 -13.46 3.24 9.20
C SER A 186 -12.46 3.45 8.07
N ALA A 187 -12.48 2.57 7.06
CA ALA A 187 -11.65 2.74 5.87
C ALA A 187 -11.88 4.10 5.18
N LYS A 188 -13.13 4.58 5.17
CA LYS A 188 -13.50 5.88 4.59
C LYS A 188 -12.89 7.04 5.37
N GLU A 189 -13.01 7.03 6.69
CA GLU A 189 -12.43 8.08 7.55
C GLU A 189 -10.90 8.12 7.43
N LEU A 190 -10.25 6.96 7.31
CA LEU A 190 -8.80 6.89 7.07
C LEU A 190 -8.42 7.45 5.69
N VAL A 191 -9.21 7.18 4.64
CA VAL A 191 -8.99 7.78 3.32
C VAL A 191 -9.10 9.31 3.41
N GLU A 192 -10.15 9.83 4.05
CA GLU A 192 -10.36 11.26 4.27
C GLU A 192 -9.19 11.89 5.05
N LEU A 193 -8.71 11.22 6.10
CA LEU A 193 -7.54 11.65 6.88
C LEU A 193 -6.28 11.76 6.01
N THR A 194 -6.00 10.75 5.20
CA THR A 194 -4.84 10.75 4.29
C THR A 194 -4.95 11.77 3.16
N HIS A 195 -6.16 12.27 2.87
CA HIS A 195 -6.40 13.35 1.90
C HIS A 195 -6.50 14.75 2.54
N SER A 196 -6.14 14.90 3.82
CA SER A 196 -6.13 16.21 4.46
C SER A 196 -5.23 17.21 3.70
N ALA A 197 -5.53 18.50 3.81
CA ALA A 197 -4.92 19.54 2.96
C ALA A 197 -3.38 19.61 3.07
N HIS A 198 -2.83 19.20 4.21
CA HIS A 198 -1.41 19.22 4.55
C HIS A 198 -0.80 17.81 4.64
N SER A 199 -1.51 16.77 4.21
CA SER A 199 -0.93 15.42 4.18
C SER A 199 0.16 15.34 3.09
N PRO A 200 1.15 14.46 3.26
CA PRO A 200 2.13 14.19 2.21
C PRO A 200 1.47 13.78 0.89
N TRP A 201 0.40 12.97 0.93
CA TRP A 201 -0.34 12.59 -0.27
C TRP A 201 -0.86 13.81 -1.03
N THR A 202 -1.53 14.75 -0.34
CA THR A 202 -2.12 15.93 -0.98
C THR A 202 -1.04 16.88 -1.49
N ILE A 203 0.01 17.10 -0.71
CA ILE A 203 1.13 17.96 -1.08
C ILE A 203 1.83 17.41 -2.33
N THR A 204 2.21 16.13 -2.33
CA THR A 204 2.90 15.52 -3.47
C THR A 204 1.97 15.44 -4.68
N ALA A 205 0.69 15.13 -4.53
CA ALA A 205 -0.27 15.09 -5.64
C ALA A 205 -0.44 16.45 -6.33
N LYS A 206 -0.43 17.55 -5.55
CA LYS A 206 -0.45 18.93 -6.08
C LYS A 206 0.84 19.26 -6.82
N GLN A 207 1.98 18.98 -6.20
CA GLN A 207 3.30 19.28 -6.78
C GLN A 207 3.54 18.53 -8.10
N GLN A 208 3.05 17.29 -8.20
CA GLN A 208 3.17 16.46 -9.40
C GLN A 208 2.03 16.69 -10.42
N GLY A 209 1.08 17.59 -10.13
CA GLY A 209 0.00 17.94 -11.06
C GLY A 209 -1.04 16.84 -11.29
N VAL A 210 -1.17 15.87 -10.38
CA VAL A 210 -2.10 14.72 -10.51
C VAL A 210 -3.35 14.82 -9.62
N LEU A 211 -3.40 15.79 -8.71
CA LEU A 211 -4.49 15.90 -7.72
C LEU A 211 -5.87 15.97 -8.40
N ASP A 212 -6.07 16.86 -9.36
CA ASP A 212 -7.37 17.04 -10.01
C ASP A 212 -7.80 15.79 -10.77
N ASP A 213 -6.87 15.07 -11.38
CA ASP A 213 -7.16 13.84 -12.11
C ASP A 213 -7.61 12.71 -11.18
N LEU A 214 -6.99 12.61 -10.00
CA LEU A 214 -7.35 11.64 -8.97
C LEU A 214 -8.72 11.95 -8.34
N LEU A 215 -8.99 13.22 -8.01
CA LEU A 215 -10.25 13.65 -7.40
C LEU A 215 -11.45 13.56 -8.35
N ASN A 216 -11.22 13.76 -9.66
CA ASN A 216 -12.28 13.71 -10.68
C ASN A 216 -12.36 12.37 -11.43
N ASN A 217 -11.80 11.30 -10.85
CA ASN A 217 -11.91 9.93 -11.38
C ASN A 217 -11.33 9.76 -12.80
N ARG A 218 -10.39 10.62 -13.22
CA ARG A 218 -9.69 10.52 -14.51
C ARG A 218 -8.53 9.54 -14.44
N VAL A 219 -7.91 9.44 -13.27
CA VAL A 219 -6.86 8.48 -12.93
C VAL A 219 -7.17 7.87 -11.56
N TYR A 220 -6.81 6.59 -11.39
CA TYR A 220 -7.03 5.85 -10.14
C TYR A 220 -5.72 5.51 -9.42
N THR A 221 -4.63 5.33 -10.17
CA THR A 221 -3.31 4.95 -9.66
C THR A 221 -2.23 5.75 -10.37
N THR A 222 -1.14 6.02 -9.68
CA THR A 222 0.08 6.61 -10.26
C THR A 222 1.29 5.84 -9.76
N ASP A 223 2.42 5.87 -10.48
CA ASP A 223 3.70 5.35 -9.98
C ASP A 223 4.50 6.45 -9.26
N LEU A 224 3.85 7.55 -8.83
CA LEU A 224 4.47 8.66 -8.12
C LEU A 224 4.55 8.34 -6.64
N LYS A 225 5.75 8.44 -6.08
CA LYS A 225 6.01 8.16 -4.66
C LYS A 225 5.74 9.37 -3.79
N ILE A 226 5.30 9.14 -2.56
CA ILE A 226 5.15 10.18 -1.54
C ILE A 226 6.50 10.70 -1.10
N ASP A 227 6.58 12.03 -0.94
CA ASP A 227 7.71 12.70 -0.33
C ASP A 227 7.44 13.00 1.15
N PHE A 228 8.06 12.21 2.03
CA PHE A 228 7.96 12.36 3.47
C PHE A 228 8.77 13.54 4.03
N ASN A 229 9.63 14.20 3.25
CA ASN A 229 10.35 15.40 3.72
C ASN A 229 9.41 16.55 4.09
N SER A 230 8.19 16.55 3.55
CA SER A 230 7.11 17.48 3.92
C SER A 230 6.66 17.36 5.38
N LEU A 231 6.98 16.25 6.05
CA LEU A 231 6.68 16.00 7.45
C LEU A 231 7.67 16.64 8.43
N LEU A 232 8.86 17.00 7.94
CA LEU A 232 10.05 17.25 8.76
C LEU A 232 10.52 18.69 8.63
N ASP A 233 11.10 19.21 9.71
CA ASP A 233 11.90 20.43 9.70
C ASP A 233 13.28 20.18 9.08
N GLU A 234 14.17 21.18 9.11
CA GLU A 234 15.49 21.07 8.49
C GLU A 234 16.34 19.97 9.13
N ASP A 235 16.49 19.99 10.46
CA ASP A 235 17.25 18.99 11.20
C ASP A 235 16.66 17.57 11.03
N GLY A 236 15.33 17.46 11.01
CA GLY A 236 14.64 16.20 10.77
C GLY A 236 14.89 15.65 9.37
N ARG A 237 14.87 16.50 8.34
CA ARG A 237 15.19 16.09 6.96
C ARG A 237 16.63 15.58 6.85
N ASP A 238 17.58 16.23 7.49
CA ASP A 238 18.98 15.79 7.51
C ASP A 238 19.13 14.43 8.20
N ALA A 239 18.50 14.26 9.37
CA ALA A 239 18.51 12.98 10.08
C ALA A 239 17.85 11.85 9.27
N TYR A 240 16.74 12.15 8.59
CA TYR A 240 16.04 11.19 7.73
C TYR A 240 16.89 10.81 6.52
N ALA A 241 17.51 11.77 5.84
CA ALA A 241 18.40 11.53 4.70
C ALA A 241 19.59 10.65 5.09
N GLN A 242 20.27 10.98 6.20
CA GLN A 242 21.39 10.17 6.72
C GLN A 242 20.97 8.73 7.04
N HIS A 243 19.76 8.54 7.57
CA HIS A 243 19.26 7.20 7.86
C HIS A 243 18.95 6.41 6.58
N LEU A 244 18.37 7.05 5.56
CA LEU A 244 18.13 6.40 4.27
C LEU A 244 19.45 5.99 3.59
N GLU A 245 20.49 6.83 3.66
CA GLU A 245 21.84 6.49 3.17
C GLU A 245 22.43 5.28 3.91
N TYR A 246 22.27 5.22 5.23
CA TYR A 246 22.67 4.06 6.03
C TYR A 246 21.95 2.77 5.58
N LEU A 247 20.64 2.82 5.39
CA LEU A 247 19.87 1.65 4.93
C LEU A 247 20.32 1.20 3.53
N GLN A 248 20.58 2.13 2.61
CA GLN A 248 21.06 1.83 1.27
C GLN A 248 22.47 1.21 1.30
N ALA A 249 23.36 1.72 2.14
CA ALA A 249 24.70 1.17 2.34
C ALA A 249 24.63 -0.25 2.93
N SER A 250 23.79 -0.46 3.96
CA SER A 250 23.60 -1.78 4.58
C SER A 250 23.04 -2.81 3.61
N ARG A 251 22.15 -2.41 2.69
CA ARG A 251 21.60 -3.30 1.65
C ARG A 251 22.63 -3.66 0.58
N SER A 252 23.59 -2.77 0.31
CA SER A 252 24.63 -3.01 -0.70
C SER A 252 25.74 -3.95 -0.21
N LEU A 253 25.77 -4.28 1.08
CA LEU A 253 26.75 -5.15 1.73
C LEU A 253 26.25 -6.60 1.94
N LYS A 254 24.94 -6.85 1.80
CA LYS A 254 24.32 -8.19 1.88
C LYS A 254 24.22 -8.82 0.49
#